data_AF-A0A0F9EQW2-F1
#
_entry.id   AF-A0A0F9EQW2-F1
#
_cell.length_a   1.000
_cell.length_b   1.000
_cell.length_c   1.000
_cell.angle_alpha   90.00
_cell.angle_beta   90.00
_cell.angle_gamma   90.00
#
_symmetry.space_group_name_H-M   'P 1'
#
loop_
_entity.id
_entity.type
_entity.pdbx_description
1 polymer ?
#
loop_
_entity_poly.entity_id
_entity_poly.type
_entity_poly.pdbx_seq_one_letter_code
_entity_poly.pdbx_strand_id
1 'polypeptide(L)' 'MIKESDISFLNQFVKTLEDSFNKLEKAYNKKDSENFNKLKKIIVQTQGKI' A
#
# COMPACT_ATOMS: atom_id res chain seq x y z
N MET A 1 5.98 -18.49 -18.61
CA MET A 1 4.62 -18.09 -19.04
C MET A 1 3.98 -17.38 -17.86
N ILE A 2 3.66 -16.09 -18.00
CA ILE A 2 3.01 -15.32 -16.93
C ILE A 2 1.59 -15.86 -16.77
N LYS A 3 1.19 -16.24 -15.55
CA LYS A 3 -0.18 -16.70 -15.32
C LYS A 3 -1.10 -15.49 -15.11
N GLU A 4 -2.35 -15.59 -15.55
CA GLU A 4 -3.36 -14.55 -15.28
C GLU A 4 -3.51 -14.26 -13.78
N SER A 5 -3.32 -15.29 -12.94
CA SER A 5 -3.26 -15.15 -11.48
C SER A 5 -2.17 -14.19 -11.01
N ASP A 6 -1.01 -14.21 -11.66
CA ASP A 6 0.15 -13.39 -11.30
C ASP A 6 -0.13 -11.93 -11.66
N ILE A 7 -0.75 -11.67 -12.82
CA ILE A 7 -1.19 -10.33 -13.23
C ILE A 7 -2.26 -9.79 -12.28
N SER A 8 -3.25 -10.62 -11.91
CA SER A 8 -4.30 -10.23 -10.97
C SER A 8 -3.73 -9.89 -9.59
N PHE A 9 -2.80 -10.71 -9.08
CA PHE A 9 -2.08 -10.42 -7.85
C PHE A 9 -1.32 -9.10 -7.92
N LEU A 10 -0.54 -8.87 -8.99
CA LEU A 10 0.23 -7.64 -9.17
C LEU A 10 -0.69 -6.40 -9.25
N ASN A 11 -1.83 -6.51 -9.94
CA ASN A 11 -2.80 -5.41 -10.00
C ASN A 11 -3.36 -5.06 -8.61
N GLN A 12 -3.75 -6.06 -7.82
CA GLN A 12 -4.23 -5.83 -6.46
C GLN A 12 -3.14 -5.28 -5.54
N PHE A 13 -1.91 -5.78 -5.72
CA PHE A 13 -0.74 -5.33 -4.98
C PHE A 13 -0.44 -3.85 -5.23
N VAL A 14 -0.32 -3.46 -6.50
CA VAL A 14 -0.05 -2.07 -6.91
C VAL A 14 -1.16 -1.15 -6.40
N LYS A 15 -2.42 -1.52 -6.61
CA LYS A 15 -3.57 -0.74 -6.13
C LYS A 15 -3.55 -0.53 -4.62
N THR A 16 -3.22 -1.56 -3.84
CA THR A 16 -3.14 -1.47 -2.37
C THR A 16 -2.04 -0.50 -1.93
N LEU A 17 -0.89 -0.51 -2.61
CA LEU A 17 0.20 0.43 -2.34
C LEU A 17 -0.21 1.86 -2.67
N GLU A 18 -0.74 2.10 -3.86
CA GLU A 18 -1.21 3.43 -4.29
C GLU A 18 -2.25 4.02 -3.32
N ASP A 19 -3.26 3.23 -2.95
CA ASP A 19 -4.28 3.65 -1.98
C ASP A 19 -3.67 3.98 -0.61
N SER A 20 -2.67 3.21 -0.18
CA SER A 20 -2.02 3.40 1.11
C SER A 20 -1.14 4.66 1.11
N PHE A 21 -0.40 4.92 0.02
CA PHE A 21 0.41 6.13 -0.14
C PHE A 21 -0.45 7.39 -0.18
N ASN A 22 -1.54 7.38 -0.94
CA ASN A 22 -2.49 8.50 -1.00
C ASN A 22 -3.09 8.82 0.37
N LYS A 23 -3.38 7.80 1.19
CA LYS A 23 -3.86 7.99 2.57
C LYS A 23 -2.75 8.47 3.49
N LEU A 24 -1.51 8.01 3.28
CA LEU A 24 -0.35 8.37 4.10
C LEU A 24 -0.06 9.87 3.97
N GLU A 25 -0.07 10.38 2.73
CA GLU A 25 0.08 11.81 2.45
C GLU A 25 -1.02 12.64 3.13
N LYS A 26 -2.28 12.18 3.07
CA LYS A 26 -3.40 12.83 3.77
C LYS A 26 -3.20 12.84 5.29
N ALA A 27 -2.72 11.74 5.87
CA ALA A 27 -2.43 11.67 7.31
C ALA A 27 -1.29 12.62 7.70
N TYR A 28 -0.22 12.68 6.88
CA TYR A 28 0.88 13.63 7.06
C TYR A 28 0.40 15.08 7.06
N ASN A 29 -0.38 15.47 6.03
CA ASN A 29 -0.92 16.83 5.90
C ASN A 29 -1.82 17.23 7.07
N LYS A 30 -2.50 16.26 7.69
CA LYS A 30 -3.35 16.46 8.88
C LYS A 30 -2.58 16.38 10.20
N LYS A 31 -1.27 16.10 10.19
CA LYS A 31 -0.46 15.79 11.38
C LYS A 31 -1.03 14.63 12.21
N ASP A 32 -1.72 13.70 11.56
CA ASP A 32 -2.32 12.51 12.17
C ASP A 32 -1.28 11.39 12.24
N SER A 33 -0.50 11.39 13.33
CA SER A 33 0.64 10.49 13.53
C SER A 33 0.22 9.02 13.68
N GLU A 34 -0.96 8.76 14.25
CA GLU A 34 -1.47 7.40 14.43
C GLU A 34 -1.78 6.76 13.08
N ASN A 35 -2.59 7.44 12.25
CA ASN A 35 -2.92 6.93 10.93
C ASN A 35 -1.70 6.87 10.02
N PHE A 36 -0.78 7.83 10.14
CA PHE A 36 0.48 7.78 9.40
C PHE A 36 1.27 6.51 9.71
N ASN A 37 1.47 6.19 11.00
CA ASN A 37 2.21 5.00 11.41
C ASN A 37 1.51 3.70 11.01
N LYS A 38 0.18 3.66 11.09
CA LYS A 38 -0.61 2.52 10.63
C LYS A 38 -0.45 2.26 9.13
N LEU A 39 -0.56 3.30 8.31
CA LEU A 39 -0.41 3.22 6.85
C LEU A 39 1.02 2.84 6.45
N LYS A 40 2.03 3.42 7.12
CA LYS A 40 3.44 3.03 6.95
C LYS A 40 3.64 1.53 7.16
N LYS A 41 3.05 0.97 8.22
CA LYS A 41 3.15 -0.48 8.50
C LYS A 41 2.51 -1.32 7.39
N ILE A 42 1.34 -0.93 6.88
CA ILE A 42 0.65 -1.61 5.78
C ILE A 42 1.51 -1.60 4.50
N ILE A 43 2.13 -0.47 4.17
CA ILE A 43 3.00 -0.34 2.99
C ILE A 43 4.18 -1.29 3.10
N VAL A 44 4.91 -1.28 4.22
CA VAL A 44 6.06 -2.17 4.45
C VAL A 44 5.64 -3.64 4.40
N GLN A 45 4.52 -4.00 5.03
CA GLN A 45 4.01 -5.38 5.00
C GLN A 45 3.58 -5.80 3.59
N THR A 46 3.04 -4.89 2.79
CA THR A 46 2.66 -5.18 1.41
C THR A 46 3.91 -5.36 0.56
N GLN A 47 4.89 -4.46 0.67
CA GLN A 47 6.17 -4.58 -0.04
C GLN A 47 6.93 -5.88 0.28
N GLY A 48 6.78 -6.45 1.48
CA GLY A 48 7.38 -7.74 1.84
C GLY A 48 6.69 -8.98 1.24
N LYS A 49 5.60 -8.82 0.47
CA LYS A 49 4.88 -9.92 -0.21
C LYS A 49 5.39 -10.21 -1.63
N ILE A 50 6.41 -9.48 -2.09
CA ILE A 50 7.07 -9.70 -3.39
C ILE A 50 8.54 -10.04 -3.19
#